data_AF-A0A2M7PTD7-F1
#
_entry.id   AF-A0A2M7PTD7-F1
#
_cell.length_a   1.000
_cell.length_b   1.000
_cell.length_c   1.000
_cell.angle_alpha   90.00
_cell.angle_beta   90.00
_cell.angle_gamma   90.00
#
_symmetry.space_group_name_H-M   'P 1'
#
loop_
_entity.id
_entity.type
_entity.pdbx_description
1 polymer ?
#
loop_
_entity_poly.entity_id
_entity_poly.type
_entity_poly.pdbx_seq_one_letter_code
_entity_poly.pdbx_strand_id
1 'polypeptide(L)'
;GIAIGSGTDVAAETADIILVNSNPLDVSSLILFGRATYSKMIQNLFWATGYNVIAIPLAAGALYNYGILISPAIGAAFMSLSTIIVAINAQFLSIRKETSIT
;
A
#
# COMPACT_ATOMS: atom_id res chain seq x y z
N GLY A 1 -13.60 -4.83 -15.14
CA GLY A 1 -13.88 -6.29 -15.18
C GLY A 1 -12.58 -7.08 -15.19
N ILE A 2 -12.61 -8.35 -14.76
CA ILE A 2 -11.42 -9.23 -14.75
C ILE A 2 -11.56 -10.27 -15.86
N ALA A 3 -10.62 -10.32 -16.81
CA ALA A 3 -10.56 -11.34 -17.86
C ALA A 3 -9.73 -12.54 -17.38
N ILE A 4 -10.23 -13.77 -17.58
CA ILE A 4 -9.58 -15.03 -17.17
C ILE A 4 -9.12 -15.79 -18.41
N GLY A 5 -7.80 -15.98 -18.54
CA GLY A 5 -7.19 -16.54 -19.73
C GLY A 5 -7.20 -15.54 -20.90
N SER A 6 -6.43 -15.82 -21.95
CA SER A 6 -6.34 -15.04 -23.19
C SER A 6 -7.65 -15.08 -24.01
N GLY A 7 -8.81 -14.92 -23.37
CA GLY A 7 -10.09 -14.75 -24.03
C GLY A 7 -9.94 -13.63 -25.04
N THR A 8 -10.14 -13.98 -26.32
CA THR A 8 -10.22 -13.14 -27.52
C THR A 8 -9.90 -11.67 -27.29
N ASP A 9 -8.89 -11.12 -27.98
CA ASP A 9 -8.34 -9.75 -27.83
C ASP A 9 -9.31 -8.66 -27.34
N VAL A 10 -10.55 -8.67 -27.83
CA VAL A 10 -11.66 -7.81 -27.39
C VAL A 10 -11.93 -7.83 -25.87
N ALA A 11 -11.90 -9.00 -25.23
CA ALA A 11 -12.11 -9.16 -23.80
C ALA A 11 -10.87 -8.76 -22.98
N ALA A 12 -9.67 -8.90 -23.56
CA ALA A 12 -8.43 -8.41 -22.96
C ALA A 12 -8.35 -6.88 -22.99
N GLU A 13 -8.77 -6.26 -24.09
CA GLU A 13 -8.71 -4.81 -24.30
C GLU A 13 -9.73 -4.02 -23.46
N THR A 14 -10.82 -4.66 -23.05
CA THR A 14 -11.87 -4.05 -22.22
C THR A 14 -11.76 -4.38 -20.73
N ALA A 15 -10.81 -5.23 -20.33
CA ALA A 15 -10.63 -5.62 -18.94
C ALA A 15 -9.60 -4.76 -18.21
N ASP A 16 -9.90 -4.38 -16.97
CA ASP A 16 -8.98 -3.63 -16.10
C ASP A 16 -7.84 -4.52 -15.57
N ILE A 17 -8.09 -5.83 -15.50
CA ILE A 17 -7.15 -6.83 -14.98
C ILE A 17 -7.25 -8.08 -15.86
N ILE A 18 -6.11 -8.53 -16.39
CA ILE A 18 -5.99 -9.72 -17.25
C ILE A 18 -5.21 -10.80 -16.50
N LEU A 19 -5.82 -11.97 -16.34
CA LEU A 19 -5.16 -13.15 -15.80
C LEU A 19 -4.49 -13.93 -16.93
N VAL A 20 -3.16 -13.80 -17.00
CA VAL A 20 -2.31 -14.44 -18.02
C VAL A 20 -2.35 -15.97 -17.89
N ASN A 21 -2.47 -16.50 -16.67
CA ASN A 21 -2.77 -17.90 -16.41
C ASN A 21 -4.28 -18.09 -16.30
N SER A 22 -4.84 -19.04 -17.04
CA SER A 22 -6.27 -19.39 -17.00
C SER A 22 -6.69 -20.09 -15.70
N ASN A 23 -5.97 -19.88 -14.59
CA ASN A 23 -6.30 -20.45 -13.30
C ASN A 23 -7.23 -19.48 -12.53
N PRO A 24 -8.52 -19.80 -12.35
CA PRO A 24 -9.45 -18.95 -11.62
C PRO A 24 -9.09 -18.77 -10.13
N LEU A 25 -8.22 -19.62 -9.57
CA LEU A 25 -7.69 -19.45 -8.21
C LEU A 25 -6.82 -18.19 -8.08
N ASP A 26 -6.21 -17.71 -9.16
CA ASP A 26 -5.40 -16.48 -9.15
C ASP A 26 -6.24 -15.23 -8.89
N VAL A 27 -7.56 -15.27 -9.18
CA VAL A 27 -8.52 -14.21 -8.83
C VAL A 27 -8.56 -14.02 -7.31
N SER A 28 -8.56 -15.13 -6.54
CA SER A 28 -8.60 -15.08 -5.08
C SER A 28 -7.33 -14.46 -4.49
N SER A 29 -6.17 -14.80 -5.06
CA SER A 29 -4.88 -14.22 -4.70
C SER A 29 -4.83 -12.72 -5.01
N LEU A 30 -5.39 -12.30 -6.16
CA LEU A 30 -5.55 -10.89 -6.54
C LEU A 30 -6.40 -10.11 -5.55
N ILE A 31 -7.53 -10.67 -5.11
CA ILE A 31 -8.40 -10.02 -4.10
C ILE A 31 -7.67 -9.91 -2.76
N LEU A 32 -6.95 -10.96 -2.35
CA LEU A 32 -6.20 -10.97 -1.10
C LEU A 32 -5.07 -9.94 -1.10
N PHE A 33 -4.36 -9.85 -2.23
CA PHE A 33 -3.36 -8.81 -2.49
C PHE A 33 -3.96 -7.40 -2.47
N GLY A 34 -5.11 -7.20 -3.12
CA GLY A 34 -5.83 -5.93 -3.12
C GLY A 34 -6.22 -5.48 -1.71
N ARG A 35 -6.73 -6.39 -0.87
CA ARG A 35 -7.05 -6.11 0.54
C ARG A 35 -5.82 -5.76 1.38
N ALA A 36 -4.70 -6.48 1.17
CA ALA A 36 -3.45 -6.19 1.85
C ALA A 36 -2.92 -4.79 1.48
N THR A 37 -2.93 -4.46 0.18
CA THR A 37 -2.55 -3.14 -0.33
C THR A 37 -3.45 -2.04 0.22
N TYR A 38 -4.77 -2.25 0.23
CA TYR A 38 -5.72 -1.28 0.78
C TYR A 38 -5.48 -1.01 2.27
N SER A 39 -5.23 -2.06 3.06
CA SER A 39 -4.93 -1.91 4.49
C SER A 39 -3.65 -1.09 4.73
N LYS A 40 -2.63 -1.27 3.88
CA LYS A 40 -1.41 -0.45 3.92
C LYS A 40 -1.66 1.00 3.51
N MET A 41 -2.50 1.22 2.51
CA MET A 41 -2.90 2.56 2.07
C MET A 41 -3.60 3.34 3.20
N ILE A 42 -4.54 2.70 3.90
CA ILE A 42 -5.24 3.30 5.05
C ILE A 42 -4.28 3.62 6.20
N GLN A 43 -3.33 2.72 6.51
CA GLN A 43 -2.30 3.00 7.53
C GLN A 43 -1.45 4.22 7.15
N ASN A 44 -1.02 4.33 5.89
CA ASN A 44 -0.24 5.47 5.41
C ASN A 44 -1.03 6.78 5.50
N LEU A 45 -2.31 6.75 5.13
CA LEU A 45 -3.20 7.92 5.23
C LEU A 45 -3.39 8.34 6.69
N PHE A 46 -3.58 7.39 7.60
CA PHE A 46 -3.75 7.69 9.03
C PHE A 46 -2.50 8.34 9.62
N TRP A 47 -1.30 7.83 9.30
CA TRP A 47 -0.05 8.46 9.71
C TRP A 47 0.09 9.87 9.12
N ALA A 48 -0.16 10.04 7.81
CA ALA A 48 -0.09 11.34 7.15
C ALA A 48 -1.00 12.39 7.81
N THR A 49 -2.26 12.03 8.03
CA THR A 49 -3.23 12.91 8.68
C THR A 49 -2.87 13.16 10.14
N GLY A 50 -2.43 12.13 10.87
CA GLY A 50 -2.01 12.25 12.28
C GLY A 50 -0.86 13.23 12.46
N TYR A 51 0.17 13.16 11.61
CA TYR A 51 1.26 14.13 11.63
C TYR A 51 0.79 15.54 11.27
N ASN A 52 -0.05 15.70 10.26
CA ASN A 52 -0.58 17.03 9.89
C ASN A 52 -1.46 17.63 10.99
N VAL A 53 -2.28 16.82 11.67
CA VAL A 53 -3.12 17.25 12.80
C VAL A 53 -2.29 17.69 13.99
N ILE A 54 -1.09 17.15 14.20
CA ILE A 54 -0.17 17.59 15.26
C ILE A 54 0.67 18.78 14.79
N ALA A 55 1.19 18.72 13.57
CA ALA A 55 2.06 19.72 12.95
C ALA A 55 1.38 21.08 12.77
N ILE A 56 0.12 21.10 12.33
CA ILE A 56 -0.61 22.35 12.05
C ILE A 56 -0.85 23.16 13.34
N PRO A 57 -1.37 22.60 14.44
CA PRO A 57 -1.47 23.29 15.73
C PRO A 57 -0.13 23.69 16.33
N LEU A 58 0.90 22.84 16.19
CA LEU A 58 2.27 23.17 16.62
C LEU A 58 2.78 24.42 15.89
N ALA A 59 2.63 24.46 14.56
CA ALA A 59 3.03 25.57 13.70
C ALA A 59 2.14 26.82 13.88
N ALA A 60 0.86 26.62 14.24
CA ALA A 60 -0.08 27.70 14.57
C ALA A 60 0.19 28.33 15.95
N GLY A 61 1.21 27.88 16.69
CA GLY A 61 1.69 28.54 17.89
C GLY A 61 1.28 27.90 19.21
N ALA A 62 0.67 26.70 19.22
CA ALA A 62 0.29 26.00 20.45
C ALA A 62 1.49 25.69 21.38
N LEU A 63 2.72 25.64 20.83
CA LEU A 63 3.95 25.35 21.56
C LEU A 63 4.90 26.56 21.69
N TYR A 64 4.42 27.79 21.52
CA TYR A 64 5.24 29.01 21.65
C TYR A 64 5.96 29.10 23.01
N ASN A 65 5.42 28.47 24.06
CA ASN A 65 5.98 28.45 25.41
C ASN A 65 7.03 27.35 25.71
N TYR A 66 7.20 26.33 24.85
CA TYR A 66 8.04 25.15 25.17
C TYR A 66 9.27 24.96 24.26
N GLY A 67 9.48 25.80 23.23
CA GLY A 67 10.71 25.82 22.43
C GLY A 67 11.01 24.57 21.60
N ILE A 68 10.16 23.54 21.64
CA ILE A 68 10.36 22.28 20.91
C ILE A 68 9.51 22.33 19.62
N LEU A 69 10.13 22.79 18.54
CA LEU A 69 9.61 22.69 17.19
C LEU A 69 10.02 21.35 16.60
N ILE A 70 9.21 20.30 16.76
CA ILE A 70 9.37 19.14 15.88
C ILE A 70 8.85 19.56 14.51
N SER A 71 9.80 19.86 13.62
CA SER A 71 9.49 20.30 12.26
C SER A 71 8.65 19.24 11.54
N PRO A 72 7.56 19.63 10.87
CA PRO A 72 6.79 18.75 9.99
C PRO A 72 7.67 18.02 8.97
N ALA A 73 8.83 18.60 8.63
CA ALA A 73 9.84 17.98 7.76
C ALA A 73 10.43 16.69 8.33
N ILE A 74 10.58 16.56 9.66
CA ILE A 74 11.11 15.35 10.30
C ILE A 74 10.06 14.24 10.25
N GLY A 75 8.79 14.56 10.49
CA GLY A 75 7.68 13.61 10.33
C GLY A 75 7.55 13.12 8.89
N ALA A 76 7.65 14.04 7.91
CA ALA A 76 7.64 13.69 6.49
C ALA A 76 8.85 12.83 6.09
N ALA A 77 10.03 13.08 6.65
CA ALA A 77 11.24 12.29 6.40
C ALA A 77 11.13 10.86 6.96
N PHE A 78 10.60 10.69 8.17
CA PHE A 78 10.34 9.35 8.72
C PHE A 78 9.23 8.62 7.95
N MET A 79 8.21 9.34 7.49
CA MET A 79 7.13 8.77 6.67
C MET A 79 7.65 8.29 5.30
N SER A 80 8.50 9.07 4.62
CA SER A 80 9.11 8.65 3.36
C SER A 80 10.06 7.47 3.55
N LEU A 81 10.88 7.47 4.61
CA LEU A 81 11.73 6.34 4.99
C LEU A 81 10.92 5.06 5.25
N SER A 82 9.81 5.17 5.97
CA SER A 82 8.94 4.02 6.25
C SER A 82 8.34 3.41 4.98
N THR A 83 8.01 4.23 3.98
CA THR A 83 7.50 3.77 2.67
C THR A 83 8.57 2.98 1.93
N ILE A 84 9.82 3.44 1.95
CA ILE A 84 10.97 2.76 1.35
C ILE A 84 11.19 1.40 2.03
N ILE A 85 11.17 1.37 3.37
CA ILE A 85 11.34 0.14 4.15
C ILE A 85 10.22 -0.86 3.85
N VAL A 86 8.96 -0.41 3.78
CA VAL A 86 7.82 -1.26 3.44
C VAL A 86 7.90 -1.76 1.99
N ALA A 87 8.30 -0.92 1.04
CA ALA A 87 8.45 -1.32 -0.36
C ALA A 87 9.57 -2.37 -0.53
N ILE A 88 10.70 -2.19 0.17
CA ILE A 88 11.77 -3.19 0.21
C ILE A 88 11.24 -4.49 0.84
N ASN A 89 10.54 -4.41 1.98
CA ASN A 89 9.99 -5.58 2.65
C ASN A 89 8.92 -6.29 1.81
N ALA A 90 8.13 -5.56 1.02
CA ALA A 90 7.15 -6.11 0.10
C ALA A 90 7.81 -6.81 -1.11
N GLN A 91 8.92 -6.29 -1.62
CA GLN A 91 9.71 -6.97 -2.66
C GLN A 91 10.34 -8.27 -2.15
N PHE A 92 10.64 -8.36 -0.85
CA PHE A 92 11.10 -9.58 -0.20
C PHE A 92 9.98 -10.54 0.20
N LEU A 93 8.71 -10.19 -0.04
CA LEU A 93 7.58 -11.08 0.22
C LEU A 93 7.55 -12.20 -0.82
N SER A 94 8.26 -13.29 -0.55
CA SER A 94 8.15 -14.54 -1.30
C SER A 94 6.89 -15.28 -0.85
N ILE A 95 5.90 -15.41 -1.75
CA ILE A 95 4.76 -16.31 -1.53
C ILE A 95 5.31 -17.74 -1.55
N ARG A 96 5.51 -18.30 -0.36
CA ARG A 96 5.89 -19.70 -0.19
C ARG A 96 4.79 -20.55 -0.83
N LYS A 97 5.07 -21.14 -2.00
CA LYS A 97 4.26 -22.24 -2.52
C LYS A 97 4.26 -23.33 -1.46
N GLU A 98 3.13 -23.59 -0.84
CA GLU A 98 2.93 -24.86 -0.17
C GLU A 98 2.95 -25.93 -1.27
N THR A 99 4.13 -26.52 -1.44
CA THR A 99 4.30 -27.80 -2.12
C THR A 99 3.61 -28.85 -1.25
N SER A 100 2.29 -28.98 -1.40
CA SER A 100 1.55 -30.11 -0.85
C SER A 100 1.66 -31.25 -1.86
N ILE A 101 2.73 -32.02 -1.71
CA ILE A 101 2.81 -33.39 -2.24
C ILE A 101 2.51 -34.29 -1.05
N THR A 102 1.31 -34.86 -0.99
CA THR A 102 1.05 -36.27 -0.65
C THR A 102 -0.41 -36.59 -0.91
#